data_AF-A0A7L3Z769-F1
#
_entry.id   AF-A0A7L3Z769-F1
#
_cell.length_a   1.000
_cell.length_b   1.000
_cell.length_c   1.000
_cell.angle_alpha   90.00
_cell.angle_beta   90.00
_cell.angle_gamma   90.00
#
_symmetry.space_group_name_H-M   'P 1'
#
loop_
_entity.id
_entity.type
_entity.pdbx_description
1 polymer ?
#
loop_
_entity_poly.entity_id
_entity_poly.type
_entity_poly.pdbx_seq_one_letter_code
_entity_poly.pdbx_strand_id
1 'polypeptide(L)'
;KSKQSADTTADSSPGQGTDKHRDETPSKKKFCFKAAKEHNIPEDLNKILENKVIETVSDLYYMNMSVVEKTCLDGADGEGIVSKSVSSHSDLIPGVYEGGLKIWECTFDLIDYFSEADIQFTNKTVLDLGCGAGLLGIVALRGKAEKVHFQDYNSTVIDEITLPNAVANCINGGNRVGSKNNRKTSKPPAKRPRKAECSPDALAKCRFFSGEWSEVSQLLLSSKPFSKYDIILTSETIYNPDYYSALHDTLAQLLDKNGRVYLASKAYYFGVGGGIYLFEKFIEERNVFRTSIVKIIDKGLQRYIMEMAFKDSS
;
A
#
# COMPACT_ATOMS: atom_id res chain seq x y z
N LYS A 1 -57.17 73.63 -35.24
CA LYS A 1 -57.27 72.78 -34.03
C LYS A 1 -55.83 72.49 -33.58
N SER A 2 -55.20 73.33 -32.76
CA SER A 2 -55.11 73.22 -31.28
C SER A 2 -54.71 71.78 -30.88
N LYS A 3 -53.55 71.45 -30.30
CA LYS A 3 -52.77 72.09 -29.23
C LYS A 3 -51.29 71.63 -29.27
N GLN A 4 -50.39 72.51 -28.83
CA GLN A 4 -49.00 72.28 -28.43
C GLN A 4 -48.88 71.41 -27.16
N SER A 5 -47.74 70.73 -26.96
CA SER A 5 -46.85 71.00 -25.82
C SER A 5 -45.48 70.36 -26.05
N ALA A 6 -44.44 71.15 -25.78
CA ALA A 6 -43.03 70.81 -25.77
C ALA A 6 -42.67 70.08 -24.47
N ASP A 7 -41.54 69.37 -24.40
CA ASP A 7 -40.33 69.92 -23.79
C ASP A 7 -39.12 68.96 -23.88
N THR A 8 -37.98 69.53 -23.50
CA THR A 8 -36.62 69.25 -23.92
C THR A 8 -35.81 68.58 -22.79
N THR A 9 -34.86 67.72 -23.15
CA THR A 9 -33.57 67.37 -22.50
C THR A 9 -33.34 67.62 -20.99
N ALA A 10 -32.92 66.60 -20.23
CA ALA A 10 -31.61 66.54 -19.54
C ALA A 10 -31.45 65.30 -18.60
N ASP A 11 -30.39 64.53 -18.89
CA ASP A 11 -29.35 64.02 -17.97
C ASP A 11 -29.68 63.28 -16.65
N SER A 12 -29.30 62.00 -16.59
CA SER A 12 -28.52 61.40 -15.47
C SER A 12 -28.22 59.91 -15.73
N SER A 13 -26.93 59.58 -15.86
CA SER A 13 -26.36 58.20 -15.80
C SER A 13 -26.06 57.82 -14.32
N PRO A 14 -25.50 56.64 -13.94
CA PRO A 14 -25.30 55.35 -14.64
C PRO A 14 -25.72 54.11 -13.80
N GLY A 15 -26.08 53.01 -14.45
CA GLY A 15 -26.11 51.67 -13.86
C GLY A 15 -24.95 50.83 -14.40
N GLN A 16 -23.80 50.84 -13.73
CA GLN A 16 -22.63 50.02 -14.04
C GLN A 16 -22.93 48.53 -13.76
N GLY A 17 -23.17 47.74 -14.81
CA GLY A 17 -23.00 46.29 -14.76
C GLY A 17 -21.51 45.97 -14.88
N THR A 18 -20.85 45.68 -13.76
CA THR A 18 -19.44 45.26 -13.76
C THR A 18 -19.34 43.74 -13.82
N ASP A 19 -18.66 43.28 -14.87
CA ASP A 19 -18.00 41.98 -14.98
C ASP A 19 -17.32 41.57 -13.68
N LYS A 20 -17.67 40.39 -13.18
CA LYS A 20 -16.78 39.55 -12.36
C LYS A 20 -16.98 38.08 -12.73
N HIS A 21 -16.40 37.68 -13.85
CA HIS A 21 -15.82 36.35 -13.95
C HIS A 21 -14.70 36.25 -12.90
N ARG A 22 -15.03 35.71 -11.72
CA ARG A 22 -14.03 35.22 -10.79
C ARG A 22 -13.69 33.80 -11.22
N ASP A 23 -12.46 33.61 -11.67
CA ASP A 23 -11.77 32.33 -11.66
C ASP A 23 -11.86 31.73 -10.25
N GLU A 24 -12.80 30.82 -10.04
CA GLU A 24 -12.74 29.90 -8.91
C GLU A 24 -11.69 28.83 -9.25
N THR A 25 -10.44 29.14 -8.91
CA THR A 25 -9.41 28.11 -8.77
C THR A 25 -9.91 27.11 -7.73
N PRO A 26 -9.90 25.78 -8.00
CA PRO A 26 -10.33 24.81 -7.01
C PRO A 26 -9.43 24.95 -5.79
N SER A 27 -9.99 25.41 -4.67
CA SER A 27 -9.27 25.48 -3.41
C SER A 27 -8.72 24.09 -3.10
N LYS A 28 -7.39 23.94 -3.08
CA LYS A 28 -6.76 22.72 -2.58
C LYS A 28 -7.28 22.47 -1.17
N LYS A 29 -8.15 21.47 -0.98
CA LYS A 29 -8.56 21.01 0.34
C LYS A 29 -7.29 20.70 1.12
N LYS A 30 -6.94 21.55 2.09
CA LYS A 30 -5.79 21.36 2.95
C LYS A 30 -6.18 20.27 3.95
N PHE A 31 -6.00 19.01 3.57
CA PHE A 31 -6.16 17.89 4.49
C PHE A 31 -5.11 18.02 5.59
N CYS A 32 -5.56 18.19 6.82
CA CYS A 32 -4.69 18.11 8.00
C CYS A 32 -4.53 16.62 8.30
N PHE A 33 -3.44 16.02 7.83
CA PHE A 33 -3.16 14.62 8.08
C PHE A 33 -2.66 14.42 9.51
N LYS A 34 -3.00 13.27 10.12
CA LYS A 34 -2.37 12.86 11.37
C LYS A 34 -0.87 12.66 11.13
N ALA A 35 -0.04 13.03 12.11
CA ALA A 35 1.40 12.80 12.04
C ALA A 35 1.71 11.31 11.87
N ALA A 36 2.74 11.00 11.07
CA ALA A 36 3.24 9.64 10.94
C ALA A 36 3.80 9.12 12.27
N LYS A 37 3.67 7.81 12.50
CA LYS A 37 4.08 7.13 13.72
C LYS A 37 4.88 5.89 13.38
N GLU A 38 6.00 5.68 14.07
CA GLU A 38 6.67 4.38 14.14
C GLU A 38 6.10 3.56 15.30
N HIS A 39 5.85 2.28 15.04
CA HIS A 39 5.28 1.34 16.01
C HIS A 39 6.35 0.37 16.50
N ASN A 40 6.45 0.25 17.82
CA ASN A 40 7.39 -0.65 18.46
C ASN A 40 6.83 -2.07 18.47
N ILE A 41 7.71 -3.05 18.27
CA ILE A 41 7.37 -4.45 18.48
C ILE A 41 7.27 -4.70 19.99
N PRO A 42 6.11 -5.16 20.51
CA PRO A 42 5.99 -5.50 21.92
C PRO A 42 6.98 -6.59 22.36
N GLU A 43 7.49 -6.50 23.59
CA GLU A 43 8.45 -7.48 24.13
C GLU A 43 7.85 -8.89 24.23
N ASP A 44 6.58 -8.99 24.63
CA ASP A 44 5.86 -10.25 24.72
C ASP A 44 5.17 -10.58 23.39
N LEU A 45 5.86 -11.34 22.55
CA LEU A 45 5.35 -11.76 21.25
C LEU A 45 4.16 -12.72 21.32
N ASN A 46 4.00 -13.48 22.41
CA ASN A 46 2.89 -14.42 22.55
C ASN A 46 1.58 -13.67 22.76
N LYS A 47 1.62 -12.57 23.51
CA LYS A 47 0.47 -11.69 23.73
C LYS A 47 -0.07 -11.06 22.44
N ILE A 48 0.79 -10.82 21.45
CA ILE A 48 0.41 -10.26 20.15
C ILE A 48 -0.52 -11.21 19.38
N LEU A 49 -0.32 -12.52 19.57
CA LEU A 49 -1.11 -13.57 18.91
C LEU A 49 -2.25 -14.08 19.80
N GLU A 50 -2.40 -13.56 21.03
CA GLU A 50 -3.47 -13.95 21.93
C GLU A 50 -4.83 -13.53 21.35
N ASN A 51 -5.81 -14.45 21.34
CA ASN A 51 -7.13 -14.26 20.74
C ASN A 51 -7.12 -13.98 19.22
N LYS A 52 -6.06 -14.38 18.51
CA LYS A 52 -5.98 -14.31 17.04
C LYS A 52 -6.11 -15.70 16.44
N VAL A 53 -6.82 -15.79 15.32
CA VAL A 53 -6.89 -17.04 14.52
C VAL A 53 -5.77 -16.99 13.49
N ILE A 54 -4.95 -18.04 13.43
CA ILE A 54 -3.87 -18.15 12.45
C ILE A 54 -4.28 -19.15 11.39
N GLU A 55 -4.48 -18.66 10.16
CA GLU A 55 -4.77 -19.49 9.00
C GLU A 55 -3.53 -19.67 8.13
N THR A 56 -3.36 -20.85 7.54
CA THR A 56 -2.28 -21.07 6.57
C THR A 56 -2.82 -20.90 5.16
N VAL A 57 -2.42 -19.80 4.51
CA VAL A 57 -2.69 -19.59 3.09
C VAL A 57 -1.76 -20.53 2.30
N SER A 58 -2.36 -21.53 1.68
CA SER A 58 -1.67 -22.62 0.96
C SER A 58 -1.83 -22.53 -0.56
N ASP A 59 -2.67 -21.62 -1.06
CA ASP A 59 -2.95 -21.44 -2.49
C ASP A 59 -1.93 -20.53 -3.21
N LEU A 60 -0.92 -20.06 -2.47
CA LEU A 60 0.26 -19.41 -3.05
C LEU A 60 1.16 -20.50 -3.64
N TYR A 61 1.51 -20.38 -4.93
CA TYR A 61 2.17 -21.46 -5.68
C TYR A 61 3.49 -21.95 -5.06
N TYR A 62 4.14 -21.15 -4.20
CA TYR A 62 5.50 -21.41 -3.74
C TYR A 62 5.77 -21.23 -2.24
N MET A 63 4.82 -20.70 -1.45
CA MET A 63 5.04 -20.40 -0.03
C MET A 63 3.79 -20.56 0.84
N ASN A 64 3.87 -21.38 1.89
CA ASN A 64 2.84 -21.37 2.94
C ASN A 64 3.03 -20.13 3.81
N MET A 65 2.03 -19.27 3.90
CA MET A 65 2.05 -18.09 4.76
C MET A 65 0.99 -18.17 5.84
N SER A 66 1.33 -17.73 7.04
CA SER A 66 0.37 -17.58 8.13
C SER A 66 -0.32 -16.22 7.97
N VAL A 67 -1.65 -16.18 7.99
CA VAL A 67 -2.43 -14.95 8.07
C VAL A 67 -3.19 -14.96 9.38
N VAL A 68 -3.10 -13.85 10.10
CA VAL A 68 -3.78 -13.59 11.35
C VAL A 68 -5.11 -12.91 11.04
N GLU A 69 -6.18 -13.54 11.46
CA GLU A 69 -7.51 -12.94 11.50
C GLU A 69 -7.85 -12.45 12.90
N LYS A 70 -8.42 -11.24 12.98
CA LYS A 70 -8.93 -10.66 14.22
C LYS A 70 -10.39 -11.06 14.39
N THR A 71 -10.71 -11.76 15.47
CA THR A 71 -12.10 -11.95 15.89
C THR A 71 -12.67 -10.62 16.38
N CYS A 72 -13.82 -10.20 15.84
CA CYS A 72 -14.55 -9.02 16.30
C CYS A 72 -15.04 -9.24 17.74
N LEU A 73 -14.28 -8.77 18.73
CA LEU A 73 -14.77 -8.62 20.09
C LEU A 73 -15.37 -7.21 20.21
N ASP A 74 -16.42 -7.06 21.02
CA ASP A 74 -17.26 -5.86 21.20
C ASP A 74 -16.54 -4.58 21.71
N GLY A 75 -15.21 -4.53 21.65
CA GLY A 75 -14.40 -3.36 21.95
C GLY A 75 -14.12 -2.50 20.71
N ALA A 76 -14.33 -1.18 20.81
CA ALA A 76 -13.91 -0.25 19.78
C ALA A 76 -12.37 -0.25 19.65
N ASP A 77 -11.86 -0.47 18.44
CA ASP A 77 -10.44 -0.25 18.15
C ASP A 77 -10.11 1.25 18.24
N GLY A 78 -8.83 1.59 18.47
CA GLY A 78 -8.41 2.97 18.78
C GLY A 78 -8.79 4.03 17.73
N GLU A 79 -9.03 3.63 16.48
CA GLU A 79 -9.47 4.52 15.39
C GLU A 79 -10.94 4.31 14.97
N GLY A 80 -11.60 3.32 15.56
CA GLY A 80 -12.95 2.86 15.23
C GLY A 80 -13.07 2.36 13.78
N ILE A 81 -11.98 1.85 13.20
CA ILE A 81 -11.93 1.39 11.81
C ILE A 81 -12.76 0.12 11.63
N VAL A 82 -12.67 -0.81 12.58
CA VAL A 82 -13.41 -2.08 12.49
C VAL A 82 -14.91 -1.79 12.54
N SER A 83 -15.34 -0.94 13.48
CA SER A 83 -16.75 -0.55 13.59
C SER A 83 -17.25 0.27 12.39
N LYS A 84 -16.42 1.17 11.84
CA LYS A 84 -16.76 1.94 10.62
C LYS A 84 -16.85 1.06 9.37
N SER A 85 -15.92 0.13 9.18
CA SER A 85 -15.93 -0.80 8.05
C SER A 85 -17.16 -1.72 8.12
N VAL A 86 -17.45 -2.29 9.29
CA VAL A 86 -18.63 -3.16 9.49
C VAL A 86 -19.93 -2.39 9.27
N SER A 87 -20.07 -1.17 9.84
CA SER A 87 -21.30 -0.38 9.67
C SER A 87 -21.52 0.11 8.25
N SER A 88 -20.47 0.53 7.56
CA SER A 88 -20.53 0.98 6.16
C SER A 88 -20.53 -0.16 5.14
N HIS A 89 -20.32 -1.40 5.57
CA HIS A 89 -20.10 -2.57 4.70
C HIS A 89 -19.06 -2.29 3.61
N SER A 90 -18.02 -1.52 3.96
CA SER A 90 -16.99 -1.08 3.03
C SER A 90 -15.61 -1.55 3.45
N ASP A 91 -14.89 -2.11 2.47
CA ASP A 91 -13.49 -2.52 2.59
C ASP A 91 -12.52 -1.33 2.45
N LEU A 92 -13.03 -0.13 2.12
CA LEU A 92 -12.24 1.10 1.93
C LEU A 92 -13.11 2.36 2.10
N ILE A 93 -12.60 3.37 2.80
CA ILE A 93 -13.19 4.69 3.02
C ILE A 93 -12.06 5.74 2.87
N PRO A 94 -11.96 6.45 1.74
CA PRO A 94 -10.87 7.38 1.46
C PRO A 94 -10.63 8.40 2.58
N GLY A 95 -9.38 8.53 3.03
CA GLY A 95 -8.92 9.41 4.10
C GLY A 95 -9.34 9.00 5.51
N VAL A 96 -9.99 7.85 5.69
CA VAL A 96 -10.44 7.34 6.99
C VAL A 96 -9.96 5.90 7.22
N TYR A 97 -10.18 5.02 6.25
CA TYR A 97 -9.78 3.62 6.26
C TYR A 97 -9.35 3.24 4.84
N GLU A 98 -8.05 3.17 4.56
CA GLU A 98 -7.58 2.92 3.19
C GLU A 98 -7.46 1.43 2.85
N GLY A 99 -8.26 0.60 3.54
CA GLY A 99 -8.15 -0.85 3.49
C GLY A 99 -7.16 -1.41 4.51
N GLY A 100 -6.83 -2.70 4.39
CA GLY A 100 -5.80 -3.36 5.21
C GLY A 100 -6.31 -4.50 6.09
N LEU A 101 -7.61 -4.58 6.37
CA LEU A 101 -8.23 -5.79 6.96
C LEU A 101 -8.46 -6.88 5.91
N LYS A 102 -8.79 -6.46 4.69
CA LYS A 102 -8.93 -7.34 3.53
C LYS A 102 -7.60 -7.45 2.79
N ILE A 103 -7.24 -8.68 2.42
CA ILE A 103 -6.15 -8.91 1.47
C ILE A 103 -6.72 -8.82 0.06
N TRP A 104 -6.12 -7.94 -0.74
CA TRP A 104 -6.55 -7.71 -2.10
C TRP A 104 -5.90 -8.68 -3.09
N GLU A 105 -6.61 -9.04 -4.14
CA GLU A 105 -6.21 -10.04 -5.15
C GLU A 105 -4.85 -9.76 -5.80
N CYS A 106 -4.53 -8.49 -6.08
CA CYS A 106 -3.23 -8.09 -6.64
C CYS A 106 -2.05 -8.43 -5.73
N THR A 107 -2.25 -8.57 -4.41
CA THR A 107 -1.19 -8.97 -3.48
C THR A 107 -0.72 -10.39 -3.81
N PHE A 108 -1.65 -11.30 -4.10
CA PHE A 108 -1.31 -12.68 -4.46
C PHE A 108 -0.66 -12.75 -5.85
N ASP A 109 -1.19 -11.99 -6.83
CA ASP A 109 -0.58 -11.92 -8.17
C ASP A 109 0.90 -11.48 -8.09
N LEU A 110 1.19 -10.51 -7.22
CA LEU A 110 2.54 -9.98 -7.04
C LEU A 110 3.48 -10.96 -6.32
N ILE A 111 2.98 -11.70 -5.33
CA ILE A 111 3.73 -12.77 -4.66
C ILE A 111 4.09 -13.88 -5.66
N ASP A 112 3.13 -14.30 -6.48
CA ASP A 112 3.37 -15.31 -7.51
C ASP A 112 4.42 -14.83 -8.52
N TYR A 113 4.32 -13.56 -8.95
CA TYR A 113 5.31 -12.96 -9.84
C TYR A 113 6.72 -12.92 -9.26
N PHE A 114 6.91 -12.64 -7.96
CA PHE A 114 8.24 -12.68 -7.35
C PHE A 114 8.94 -14.02 -7.54
N SER A 115 8.19 -15.12 -7.43
CA SER A 115 8.74 -16.46 -7.64
C SER A 115 8.95 -16.79 -9.11
N GLU A 116 8.03 -16.38 -9.99
CA GLU A 116 8.15 -16.63 -11.44
C GLU A 116 9.32 -15.88 -12.07
N ALA A 117 9.53 -14.63 -11.65
CA ALA A 117 10.59 -13.76 -12.14
C ALA A 117 11.90 -13.89 -11.34
N ASP A 118 11.97 -14.79 -10.36
CA ASP A 118 13.12 -15.03 -9.48
C ASP A 118 13.67 -13.72 -8.84
N ILE A 119 12.77 -12.89 -8.31
CA ILE A 119 13.12 -11.61 -7.69
C ILE A 119 13.94 -11.86 -6.43
N GLN A 120 15.17 -11.33 -6.41
CA GLN A 120 16.11 -11.54 -5.32
C GLN A 120 15.95 -10.48 -4.22
N PHE A 121 15.54 -10.94 -3.05
CA PHE A 121 15.47 -10.10 -1.85
C PHE A 121 16.71 -10.19 -0.95
N THR A 122 17.63 -11.12 -1.22
CA THR A 122 18.79 -11.35 -0.35
C THR A 122 19.63 -10.09 -0.19
N ASN A 123 19.87 -9.68 1.05
CA ASN A 123 20.62 -8.49 1.44
C ASN A 123 20.06 -7.18 0.85
N LYS A 124 18.75 -7.11 0.60
CA LYS A 124 18.06 -5.89 0.15
C LYS A 124 17.39 -5.16 1.30
N THR A 125 17.33 -3.83 1.18
CA THR A 125 16.46 -2.97 2.00
C THR A 125 15.13 -2.77 1.27
N VAL A 126 14.04 -3.29 1.84
CA VAL A 126 12.73 -3.39 1.19
C VAL A 126 11.69 -2.58 1.94
N LEU A 127 10.81 -1.88 1.22
CA LEU A 127 9.63 -1.22 1.77
C LEU A 127 8.36 -1.86 1.19
N ASP A 128 7.44 -2.27 2.04
CA ASP A 128 6.07 -2.63 1.70
C ASP A 128 5.17 -1.41 1.97
N LEU A 129 4.77 -0.69 0.92
CA LEU A 129 4.07 0.59 0.98
C LEU A 129 2.57 0.39 0.73
N GLY A 130 1.72 0.80 1.68
CA GLY A 130 0.31 0.42 1.70
C GLY A 130 0.16 -1.08 1.96
N CYS A 131 0.84 -1.56 3.02
CA CYS A 131 1.11 -2.98 3.21
C CYS A 131 -0.11 -3.80 3.66
N GLY A 132 -1.11 -3.20 4.31
CA GLY A 132 -2.25 -3.93 4.87
C GLY A 132 -1.81 -5.11 5.73
N ALA A 133 -2.07 -6.34 5.26
CA ALA A 133 -1.64 -7.56 5.93
C ALA A 133 -0.11 -7.78 5.98
N GLY A 134 0.68 -7.03 5.21
CA GLY A 134 2.15 -7.11 5.20
C GLY A 134 2.72 -8.31 4.45
N LEU A 135 1.94 -8.99 3.61
CA LEU A 135 2.36 -10.25 2.99
C LEU A 135 3.55 -10.06 2.03
N LEU A 136 3.63 -8.94 1.31
CA LEU A 136 4.73 -8.65 0.38
C LEU A 136 6.05 -8.49 1.14
N GLY A 137 6.04 -7.69 2.21
CA GLY A 137 7.19 -7.52 3.08
C GLY A 137 7.58 -8.81 3.82
N ILE A 138 6.62 -9.65 4.24
CA ILE A 138 6.90 -10.97 4.84
C ILE A 138 7.58 -11.91 3.84
N VAL A 139 7.17 -11.89 2.56
CA VAL A 139 7.85 -12.64 1.49
C VAL A 139 9.27 -12.14 1.31
N ALA A 140 9.50 -10.83 1.28
CA ALA A 140 10.84 -10.26 1.20
C ALA A 140 11.71 -10.65 2.40
N LEU A 141 11.15 -10.61 3.62
CA LEU A 141 11.84 -11.03 4.85
C LEU A 141 12.28 -12.50 4.76
N ARG A 142 11.38 -13.39 4.32
CA ARG A 142 11.68 -14.81 4.09
C ARG A 142 12.67 -15.02 2.94
N GLY A 143 12.68 -14.12 1.96
CA GLY A 143 13.68 -14.02 0.90
C GLY A 143 15.05 -13.51 1.36
N LYS A 144 15.26 -13.38 2.68
CA LYS A 144 16.50 -12.93 3.33
C LYS A 144 16.86 -11.46 3.04
N ALA A 145 15.85 -10.60 2.93
CA ALA A 145 16.06 -9.16 3.02
C ALA A 145 16.87 -8.81 4.28
N GLU A 146 17.76 -7.82 4.14
CA GLU A 146 18.53 -7.29 5.25
C GLU A 146 17.63 -6.49 6.18
N LYS A 147 16.70 -5.73 5.59
CA LYS A 147 15.77 -4.85 6.29
C LYS A 147 14.44 -4.80 5.55
N VAL A 148 13.34 -4.85 6.28
CA VAL A 148 11.98 -4.73 5.72
C VAL A 148 11.19 -3.70 6.51
N HIS A 149 10.73 -2.66 5.85
CA HIS A 149 9.83 -1.69 6.45
C HIS A 149 8.41 -1.93 5.94
N PHE A 150 7.45 -1.77 6.85
CA PHE A 150 6.02 -1.89 6.56
C PHE A 150 5.38 -0.53 6.81
N GLN A 151 4.62 -0.04 5.83
CA GLN A 151 3.87 1.20 5.97
C GLN A 151 2.42 0.97 5.60
N ASP A 152 1.51 1.44 6.45
CA ASP A 152 0.08 1.53 6.16
C ASP A 152 -0.46 2.92 6.51
N TYR A 153 -1.62 3.31 6.00
CA TYR A 153 -2.22 4.58 6.40
C TYR A 153 -2.67 4.52 7.87
N ASN A 154 -3.25 3.40 8.28
CA ASN A 154 -3.92 3.27 9.56
C ASN A 154 -3.02 2.64 10.64
N SER A 155 -2.94 3.29 11.81
CA SER A 155 -2.21 2.75 12.97
C SER A 155 -2.80 1.41 13.42
N THR A 156 -4.14 1.31 13.39
CA THR A 156 -4.83 0.07 13.79
C THR A 156 -4.46 -1.10 12.88
N VAL A 157 -4.29 -0.88 11.58
CA VAL A 157 -3.89 -1.94 10.64
C VAL A 157 -2.49 -2.45 10.99
N ILE A 158 -1.56 -1.54 11.25
CA ILE A 158 -0.20 -1.91 11.67
C ILE A 158 -0.21 -2.75 12.95
N ASP A 159 -0.85 -2.25 14.01
CA ASP A 159 -0.81 -2.85 15.34
C ASP A 159 -1.59 -4.18 15.40
N GLU A 160 -2.71 -4.28 14.69
CA GLU A 160 -3.65 -5.40 14.84
C GLU A 160 -3.58 -6.46 13.75
N ILE A 161 -3.00 -6.13 12.60
CA ILE A 161 -2.90 -7.03 11.43
C ILE A 161 -1.44 -7.21 10.99
N THR A 162 -0.76 -6.14 10.58
CA THR A 162 0.58 -6.23 9.95
C THR A 162 1.61 -6.83 10.89
N LEU A 163 1.69 -6.30 12.11
CA LEU A 163 2.66 -6.74 13.11
C LEU A 163 2.37 -8.18 13.59
N PRO A 164 1.12 -8.56 13.94
CA PRO A 164 0.78 -9.96 14.21
C PRO A 164 1.11 -10.91 13.05
N ASN A 165 0.89 -10.51 11.79
CA ASN A 165 1.26 -11.32 10.62
C ASN A 165 2.78 -11.51 10.53
N ALA A 166 3.57 -10.46 10.73
CA ALA A 166 5.02 -10.58 10.75
C ALA A 166 5.47 -11.55 11.84
N VAL A 167 4.92 -11.42 13.06
CA VAL A 167 5.23 -12.27 14.21
C VAL A 167 4.85 -13.74 13.94
N ALA A 168 3.64 -14.02 13.47
CA ALA A 168 3.17 -15.37 13.16
C ALA A 168 4.03 -16.08 12.11
N ASN A 169 4.61 -15.32 11.18
CA ASN A 169 5.50 -15.84 10.15
C ASN A 169 6.97 -15.94 10.58
N CYS A 170 7.34 -15.41 11.75
CA CYS A 170 8.67 -15.50 12.36
C CYS A 170 8.79 -16.54 13.49
N ILE A 171 7.72 -16.80 14.25
CA ILE A 171 7.74 -17.74 15.39
C ILE A 171 7.52 -19.20 14.95
N ASN A 172 6.70 -19.43 13.92
CA ASN A 172 6.27 -20.78 13.52
C ASN A 172 7.35 -21.61 12.78
N GLY A 173 8.59 -21.15 12.72
CA GLY A 173 9.73 -21.92 12.21
C GLY A 173 10.23 -23.04 13.15
N GLY A 174 9.88 -23.00 14.45
CA GLY A 174 10.46 -23.88 15.48
C GLY A 174 9.66 -25.13 15.88
N ASN A 175 8.34 -25.18 15.67
CA ASN A 175 7.47 -26.21 16.26
C ASN A 175 6.78 -27.13 15.23
N ARG A 176 7.58 -27.89 14.47
CA ARG A 176 7.12 -29.18 13.90
C ARG A 176 7.88 -30.33 14.52
N VAL A 177 7.65 -30.57 15.81
CA VAL A 177 7.96 -31.85 16.45
C VAL A 177 7.17 -32.95 15.73
N GLY A 178 7.88 -34.03 15.43
CA GLY A 178 7.50 -35.01 14.42
C GLY A 178 6.17 -35.71 14.62
N SER A 179 5.46 -35.91 13.52
CA SER A 179 4.60 -37.07 13.35
C SER A 179 5.13 -37.87 12.16
N LYS A 180 5.92 -38.89 12.47
CA LYS A 180 6.25 -39.96 11.53
C LYS A 180 4.93 -40.60 11.11
N ASN A 181 4.55 -40.46 9.85
CA ASN A 181 3.69 -41.46 9.22
C ASN A 181 4.24 -41.85 7.84
N ASN A 182 4.73 -43.08 7.81
CA ASN A 182 5.15 -43.85 6.65
C ASN A 182 3.99 -43.98 5.66
N ARG A 183 4.08 -43.42 4.45
CA ARG A 183 3.55 -44.05 3.22
C ARG A 183 4.41 -43.72 2.01
N LYS A 184 4.75 -44.77 1.26
CA LYS A 184 5.62 -44.81 0.08
C LYS A 184 4.91 -44.33 -1.20
N THR A 185 5.75 -43.77 -2.09
CA THR A 185 5.73 -43.75 -3.58
C THR A 185 4.68 -42.94 -4.35
N SER A 186 5.11 -41.81 -4.93
CA SER A 186 5.30 -41.59 -6.39
C SER A 186 5.93 -40.20 -6.66
N LYS A 187 6.94 -40.11 -7.54
CA LYS A 187 7.67 -38.86 -7.89
C LYS A 187 6.81 -37.89 -8.72
N PRO A 188 7.04 -36.56 -8.56
CA PRO A 188 7.36 -35.68 -9.71
C PRO A 188 8.65 -34.83 -9.49
N PRO A 189 9.20 -34.16 -10.53
CA PRO A 189 10.61 -33.75 -10.59
C PRO A 189 10.97 -32.40 -9.91
N ALA A 190 12.29 -32.16 -9.84
CA ALA A 190 13.05 -31.08 -9.17
C ALA A 190 12.72 -29.65 -9.65
N LYS A 191 12.80 -28.56 -8.88
CA LYS A 191 13.43 -28.23 -7.58
C LYS A 191 12.40 -27.44 -6.74
N ARG A 192 12.11 -27.87 -5.51
CA ARG A 192 11.32 -27.07 -4.57
C ARG A 192 12.20 -25.95 -3.98
N PRO A 193 11.73 -24.69 -3.88
CA PRO A 193 12.46 -23.69 -3.11
C PRO A 193 12.58 -24.19 -1.66
N ARG A 194 13.79 -24.09 -1.10
CA ARG A 194 14.04 -24.46 0.30
C ARG A 194 13.14 -23.61 1.19
N LYS A 195 12.36 -24.24 2.07
CA LYS A 195 11.56 -23.56 3.10
C LYS A 195 12.43 -22.51 3.79
N ALA A 196 12.03 -21.25 3.71
CA ALA A 196 12.65 -20.18 4.46
C ALA A 196 12.36 -20.40 5.95
N GLU A 197 13.39 -20.78 6.71
CA GLU A 197 13.33 -20.82 8.18
C GLU A 197 13.41 -19.38 8.68
N CYS A 198 12.31 -18.90 9.26
CA CYS A 198 12.26 -17.59 9.90
C CYS A 198 12.55 -17.78 11.39
N SER A 199 13.56 -17.08 11.91
CA SER A 199 13.94 -17.06 13.33
C SER A 199 13.42 -15.77 14.00
N PRO A 200 13.33 -15.71 15.34
CA PRO A 200 12.98 -14.48 16.07
C PRO A 200 13.87 -13.28 15.71
N ASP A 201 15.14 -13.52 15.34
CA ASP A 201 16.07 -12.48 14.87
C ASP A 201 15.62 -11.81 13.57
N ALA A 202 14.74 -12.44 12.79
CA ALA A 202 14.18 -11.84 11.58
C ALA A 202 13.30 -10.63 11.91
N LEU A 203 12.59 -10.62 13.05
CA LEU A 203 11.77 -9.48 13.46
C LEU A 203 12.60 -8.23 13.78
N ALA A 204 13.86 -8.40 14.22
CA ALA A 204 14.76 -7.28 14.46
C ALA A 204 15.12 -6.50 13.16
N LYS A 205 14.84 -7.09 11.99
CA LYS A 205 15.01 -6.46 10.68
C LYS A 205 13.78 -5.69 10.23
N CYS A 206 12.68 -5.77 10.98
CA CYS A 206 11.40 -5.18 10.65
C CYS A 206 11.18 -3.86 11.39
N ARG A 207 10.63 -2.86 10.69
CA ARG A 207 10.12 -1.62 11.29
C ARG A 207 8.73 -1.32 10.71
N PHE A 208 7.86 -0.75 11.52
CA PHE A 208 6.44 -0.59 11.18
C PHE A 208 6.03 0.87 11.33
N PHE A 209 5.38 1.42 10.30
CA PHE A 209 5.01 2.82 10.23
C PHE A 209 3.54 2.97 9.86
N SER A 210 2.85 3.92 10.48
CA SER A 210 1.53 4.35 10.02
C SER A 210 1.50 5.83 9.69
N GLY A 211 0.69 6.21 8.70
CA GLY A 211 0.40 7.59 8.36
C GLY A 211 0.29 7.80 6.85
N GLU A 212 -0.03 9.03 6.46
CA GLU A 212 -0.02 9.44 5.05
C GLU A 212 1.41 9.36 4.48
N TRP A 213 1.53 9.03 3.19
CA TRP A 213 2.81 8.74 2.55
C TRP A 213 3.83 9.88 2.68
N SER A 214 3.40 11.13 2.52
CA SER A 214 4.29 12.30 2.65
C SER A 214 4.84 12.46 4.06
N GLU A 215 4.01 12.22 5.08
CA GLU A 215 4.39 12.30 6.49
C GLU A 215 5.35 11.16 6.86
N VAL A 216 5.08 9.93 6.39
CA VAL A 216 5.96 8.78 6.63
C VAL A 216 7.29 8.96 5.91
N SER A 217 7.29 9.51 4.69
CA SER A 217 8.51 9.84 3.95
C SER A 217 9.39 10.81 4.75
N GLN A 218 8.80 11.88 5.30
CA GLN A 218 9.51 12.85 6.15
C GLN A 218 10.07 12.20 7.43
N LEU A 219 9.29 11.36 8.10
CA LEU A 219 9.72 10.62 9.29
C LEU A 219 10.92 9.70 8.99
N LEU A 220 10.88 8.98 7.86
CA LEU A 220 11.97 8.11 7.42
C LEU A 220 13.23 8.89 7.05
N LEU A 221 13.08 9.97 6.30
CA LEU A 221 14.20 10.83 5.88
C LEU A 221 14.88 11.55 7.05
N SER A 222 14.14 11.84 8.11
CA SER A 222 14.68 12.47 9.33
C SER A 222 15.33 11.47 10.29
N SER A 223 15.00 10.19 10.19
CA SER A 223 15.64 9.11 10.96
C SER A 223 17.10 8.93 10.52
N LYS A 224 18.06 8.84 11.45
CA LYS A 224 19.47 8.58 11.12
C LYS A 224 19.97 7.32 11.83
N PRO A 225 20.69 6.41 11.13
CA PRO A 225 20.99 6.42 9.70
C PRO A 225 19.79 5.97 8.85
N PHE A 226 19.48 6.71 7.78
CA PHE A 226 18.52 6.32 6.75
C PHE A 226 19.25 5.94 5.46
N SER A 227 18.83 4.81 4.88
CA SER A 227 19.25 4.34 3.57
C SER A 227 18.01 4.19 2.71
N LYS A 228 18.12 4.57 1.44
CA LYS A 228 17.06 4.39 0.47
C LYS A 228 16.80 2.90 0.22
N TYR A 229 15.61 2.58 -0.29
CA TYR A 229 15.20 1.19 -0.51
C TYR A 229 15.67 0.68 -1.88
N ASP A 230 16.27 -0.50 -1.89
CA ASP A 230 16.56 -1.24 -3.12
C ASP A 230 15.27 -1.65 -3.83
N ILE A 231 14.24 -1.99 -3.05
CA ILE A 231 12.96 -2.47 -3.58
C ILE A 231 11.83 -1.81 -2.81
N ILE A 232 10.88 -1.21 -3.52
CA ILE A 232 9.59 -0.80 -2.97
C ILE A 232 8.50 -1.70 -3.57
N LEU A 233 7.72 -2.33 -2.71
CA LEU A 233 6.61 -3.21 -3.05
C LEU A 233 5.31 -2.49 -2.71
N THR A 234 4.33 -2.55 -3.60
CA THR A 234 3.02 -1.95 -3.33
C THR A 234 1.92 -2.63 -4.13
N SER A 235 0.75 -2.81 -3.53
CA SER A 235 -0.38 -3.49 -4.15
C SER A 235 -1.65 -2.68 -3.93
N GLU A 236 -2.36 -2.38 -5.01
CA GLU A 236 -3.63 -1.65 -5.02
C GLU A 236 -3.56 -0.28 -4.33
N THR A 237 -2.52 0.49 -4.58
CA THR A 237 -2.31 1.84 -4.01
C THR A 237 -2.61 2.98 -4.99
N ILE A 238 -3.01 2.67 -6.22
CA ILE A 238 -3.32 3.65 -7.28
C ILE A 238 -4.81 3.70 -7.64
N TYR A 239 -5.69 3.32 -6.71
CA TYR A 239 -7.14 3.36 -6.95
C TYR A 239 -7.71 4.78 -6.94
N ASN A 240 -7.05 5.73 -6.29
CA ASN A 240 -7.51 7.12 -6.18
C ASN A 240 -6.49 8.10 -6.78
N PRO A 241 -6.80 8.76 -7.91
CA PRO A 241 -5.93 9.73 -8.58
C PRO A 241 -5.52 10.92 -7.71
N ASP A 242 -6.32 11.30 -6.73
CA ASP A 242 -6.04 12.44 -5.85
C ASP A 242 -4.72 12.28 -5.07
N TYR A 243 -4.31 11.02 -4.83
CA TYR A 243 -3.09 10.70 -4.10
C TYR A 243 -1.89 10.34 -5.00
N TYR A 244 -2.02 10.40 -6.33
CA TYR A 244 -0.93 10.03 -7.24
C TYR A 244 0.33 10.88 -7.02
N SER A 245 0.18 12.18 -6.74
CA SER A 245 1.34 13.04 -6.44
C SER A 245 2.05 12.59 -5.16
N ALA A 246 1.30 12.33 -4.09
CA ALA A 246 1.88 11.93 -2.81
C ALA A 246 2.60 10.58 -2.95
N LEU A 247 2.01 9.62 -3.66
CA LEU A 247 2.64 8.33 -3.95
C LEU A 247 3.93 8.52 -4.76
N HIS A 248 3.85 9.21 -5.90
CA HIS A 248 4.99 9.44 -6.77
C HIS A 248 6.15 10.12 -6.04
N ASP A 249 5.86 11.18 -5.30
CA ASP A 249 6.89 11.96 -4.60
C ASP A 249 7.52 11.11 -3.48
N THR A 250 6.74 10.28 -2.81
CA THR A 250 7.23 9.30 -1.82
C THR A 250 8.14 8.25 -2.46
N LEU A 251 7.73 7.65 -3.58
CA LEU A 251 8.56 6.71 -4.33
C LEU A 251 9.89 7.36 -4.74
N ALA A 252 9.87 8.59 -5.25
CA ALA A 252 11.08 9.31 -5.68
C ALA A 252 12.01 9.66 -4.52
N GLN A 253 11.45 10.02 -3.37
CA GLN A 253 12.22 10.35 -2.17
C GLN A 253 12.88 9.11 -1.58
N LEU A 254 12.16 7.99 -1.52
CA LEU A 254 12.57 6.80 -0.76
C LEU A 254 13.32 5.74 -1.58
N LEU A 255 13.13 5.67 -2.91
CA LEU A 255 13.77 4.66 -3.76
C LEU A 255 15.25 4.97 -4.00
N ASP A 256 16.10 3.94 -3.90
CA ASP A 256 17.50 4.02 -4.28
C ASP A 256 17.66 4.31 -5.79
N LYS A 257 18.77 4.93 -6.20
CA LYS A 257 19.02 5.28 -7.61
C LYS A 257 18.92 4.07 -8.55
N ASN A 258 19.36 2.89 -8.08
CA ASN A 258 19.30 1.64 -8.83
C ASN A 258 18.17 0.72 -8.35
N GLY A 259 17.30 1.23 -7.48
CA GLY A 259 16.19 0.48 -6.93
C GLY A 259 15.06 0.24 -7.93
N ARG A 260 14.16 -0.66 -7.57
CA ARG A 260 12.96 -1.01 -8.34
C ARG A 260 11.70 -0.86 -7.51
N VAL A 261 10.64 -0.36 -8.12
CA VAL A 261 9.29 -0.44 -7.57
C VAL A 261 8.55 -1.56 -8.28
N TYR A 262 7.91 -2.45 -7.53
CA TYR A 262 6.95 -3.41 -8.09
C TYR A 262 5.56 -3.05 -7.57
N LEU A 263 4.70 -2.63 -8.50
CA LEU A 263 3.35 -2.18 -8.24
C LEU A 263 2.36 -3.15 -8.90
N ALA A 264 1.43 -3.70 -8.12
CA ALA A 264 0.32 -4.49 -8.66
C ALA A 264 -1.00 -3.71 -8.55
N SER A 265 -1.78 -3.68 -9.62
CA SER A 265 -3.03 -2.91 -9.70
C SER A 265 -4.03 -3.53 -10.65
N LYS A 266 -5.31 -3.27 -10.40
CA LYS A 266 -6.38 -3.50 -11.38
C LYS A 266 -6.23 -2.53 -12.56
N ALA A 267 -6.82 -2.90 -13.70
CA ALA A 267 -6.91 -2.04 -14.88
C ALA A 267 -7.58 -0.70 -14.54
N TYR A 268 -8.64 -0.77 -13.75
CA TYR A 268 -9.47 0.37 -13.37
C TYR A 268 -10.22 0.12 -12.06
N TYR A 269 -10.45 1.18 -11.30
CA TYR A 269 -11.22 1.17 -10.06
C TYR A 269 -12.49 2.00 -10.22
N PHE A 270 -13.63 1.33 -10.38
CA PHE A 270 -14.93 2.01 -10.53
C PHE A 270 -15.28 2.83 -9.27
N GLY A 271 -15.83 4.04 -9.49
CA GLY A 271 -16.19 4.99 -8.44
C GLY A 271 -15.07 5.97 -8.11
N VAL A 272 -13.92 5.48 -7.64
CA VAL A 272 -12.74 6.29 -7.27
C VAL A 272 -11.91 6.73 -8.49
N GLY A 273 -11.97 6.01 -9.60
CA GLY A 273 -11.51 6.46 -10.91
C GLY A 273 -10.03 6.23 -11.24
N GLY A 274 -9.25 5.66 -10.33
CA GLY A 274 -7.84 5.30 -10.58
C GLY A 274 -7.67 4.03 -11.39
N GLY A 275 -6.42 3.68 -11.68
CA GLY A 275 -6.06 2.52 -12.49
C GLY A 275 -4.71 2.67 -13.19
N ILE A 276 -4.23 1.54 -13.72
CA ILE A 276 -2.86 1.42 -14.21
C ILE A 276 -2.52 2.41 -15.33
N TYR A 277 -3.41 2.58 -16.32
CA TYR A 277 -3.16 3.45 -17.47
C TYR A 277 -3.15 4.94 -17.09
N LEU A 278 -4.03 5.34 -16.17
CA LEU A 278 -4.07 6.72 -15.70
C LEU A 278 -2.82 7.05 -14.88
N PHE A 279 -2.34 6.09 -14.08
CA PHE A 279 -1.10 6.25 -13.34
C PHE A 279 0.12 6.26 -14.27
N GLU A 280 0.19 5.40 -15.28
CA GLU A 280 1.26 5.40 -16.26
C GLU A 280 1.39 6.76 -16.96
N LYS A 281 0.27 7.31 -17.47
CA LYS A 281 0.25 8.64 -18.07
C LYS A 281 0.74 9.73 -17.10
N PHE A 282 0.31 9.66 -15.83
CA PHE A 282 0.78 10.58 -14.81
C PHE A 282 2.30 10.49 -14.57
N ILE A 283 2.86 9.28 -14.57
CA ILE A 283 4.31 9.05 -14.43
C ILE A 283 5.08 9.57 -15.66
N GLU A 284 4.55 9.36 -16.86
CA GLU A 284 5.12 9.89 -18.11
C GLU A 284 5.22 11.41 -18.08
N GLU A 285 4.15 12.09 -17.65
CA GLU A 285 4.09 13.55 -17.49
C GLU A 285 5.08 14.07 -16.45
N ARG A 286 5.27 13.34 -15.34
CA ARG A 286 6.26 13.70 -14.30
C ARG A 286 7.71 13.51 -14.75
N ASN A 287 7.96 12.62 -15.71
CA ASN A 287 9.26 12.41 -16.34
C ASN A 287 10.42 12.02 -15.37
N VAL A 288 10.11 11.40 -14.22
CA VAL A 288 11.12 10.95 -13.24
C VAL A 288 11.43 9.45 -13.37
N PHE A 289 10.39 8.64 -13.55
CA PHE A 289 10.49 7.19 -13.67
C PHE A 289 10.26 6.72 -15.10
N ARG A 290 10.81 5.56 -15.43
CA ARG A 290 10.36 4.70 -16.52
C ARG A 290 9.48 3.60 -15.95
N THR A 291 8.46 3.20 -16.69
CA THR A 291 7.53 2.14 -16.33
C THR A 291 7.64 0.99 -17.33
N SER A 292 7.33 -0.24 -16.88
CA SER A 292 7.15 -1.39 -17.75
C SER A 292 6.10 -2.32 -17.15
N ILE A 293 5.12 -2.71 -17.96
CA ILE A 293 4.20 -3.78 -17.58
C ILE A 293 4.92 -5.12 -17.72
N VAL A 294 5.21 -5.76 -16.59
CA VAL A 294 5.98 -7.00 -16.53
C VAL A 294 5.10 -8.25 -16.45
N LYS A 295 3.83 -8.10 -16.07
CA LYS A 295 2.83 -9.19 -16.11
C LYS A 295 1.42 -8.64 -16.29
N ILE A 296 0.62 -9.36 -17.07
CA ILE A 296 -0.82 -9.12 -17.22
C ILE A 296 -1.54 -10.37 -16.74
N ILE A 297 -2.53 -10.20 -15.87
CA ILE A 297 -3.37 -11.26 -15.34
C ILE A 297 -4.78 -11.09 -15.90
N ASP A 298 -5.15 -11.99 -16.81
CA ASP A 298 -6.41 -11.97 -17.54
C ASP A 298 -7.43 -12.93 -16.91
N LYS A 299 -7.85 -12.60 -15.67
CA LYS A 299 -8.88 -13.35 -14.92
C LYS A 299 -9.88 -12.39 -14.30
N GLY A 300 -11.04 -12.24 -14.93
CA GLY A 300 -12.06 -11.27 -14.53
C GLY A 300 -11.71 -9.88 -15.05
N LEU A 301 -11.74 -8.87 -14.19
CA LEU A 301 -11.17 -7.57 -14.52
C LEU A 301 -9.65 -7.72 -14.63
N GLN A 302 -9.05 -7.22 -15.71
CA GLN A 302 -7.62 -7.33 -15.93
C GLN A 302 -6.82 -6.69 -14.80
N ARG A 303 -5.73 -7.34 -14.42
CA ARG A 303 -4.79 -6.86 -13.41
C ARG A 303 -3.39 -6.86 -13.99
N TYR A 304 -2.55 -5.98 -13.47
CA TYR A 304 -1.27 -5.64 -14.04
C TYR A 304 -0.21 -5.58 -12.94
N ILE A 305 0.99 -6.04 -13.27
CA ILE A 305 2.19 -5.78 -12.49
C ILE A 305 3.06 -4.84 -13.31
N MET A 306 3.37 -3.70 -12.72
CA MET A 306 4.24 -2.67 -13.27
C MET A 306 5.55 -2.65 -12.49
N GLU A 307 6.66 -2.70 -13.20
CA GLU A 307 7.97 -2.33 -12.68
C GLU A 307 8.21 -0.85 -12.96
N MET A 308 8.74 -0.12 -11.97
CA MET A 308 9.21 1.25 -12.13
C MET A 308 10.67 1.37 -11.68
N ALA A 309 11.43 2.22 -12.37
CA ALA A 309 12.79 2.58 -12.02
C ALA A 309 13.08 4.02 -12.44
N PHE A 310 14.10 4.66 -11.85
CA PHE A 310 14.55 5.97 -12.34
C PHE A 310 14.96 5.89 -13.82
N LYS A 311 14.70 6.94 -14.59
CA LYS A 311 15.12 6.98 -16.01
C LYS A 311 16.64 6.88 -16.16
N ASP A 312 17.38 7.47 -15.22
CA ASP A 312 18.84 7.49 -15.20
C ASP A 312 19.47 6.33 -14.40
N SER A 313 18.68 5.29 -14.08
CA SER A 313 19.19 4.07 -13.43
C SER A 313 20.21 3.39 -14.36
N SER A 314 21.31 2.90 -13.79
CA SER A 314 22.32 2.13 -14.54
C SER A 314 21.79 0.79 -15.05
#